data_AF-A0A2N4TJG3-F1
#
_entry.id   AF-A0A2N4TJG3-F1
#
_cell.length_a   1.000
_cell.length_b   1.000
_cell.length_c   1.000
_cell.angle_alpha   90.00
_cell.angle_beta   90.00
_cell.angle_gamma   90.00
#
_symmetry.space_group_name_H-M   'P 1'
#
loop_
_entity.id
_entity.type
_entity.pdbx_description
1 polymer ?
#
loop_
_entity_poly.entity_id
_entity_poly.type
_entity_poly.pdbx_seq_one_letter_code
_entity_poly.pdbx_strand_id
1 'polypeptide(L)'
;MPKFDLYPPELLPDGFRYPPELIDIAASGEYVPVGQWWFIDANSKAGRLAYSMRGHDGRNLIPFAKVDDGRGDVACFDGSDRSGDPVVLMLVLDESGRSYSYRNFQEWMKAEAVNS
;
A
#
# COMPACT_ATOMS: atom_id res chain seq x y z
N MET A 1 14.84 7.19 -2.16
CA MET A 1 14.26 6.29 -3.18
C MET A 1 13.97 7.17 -4.40
N PRO A 2 13.95 6.70 -5.66
CA PRO A 2 13.40 7.55 -6.71
C PRO A 2 11.93 7.90 -6.40
N LYS A 3 11.45 9.02 -6.93
CA LYS A 3 10.02 9.32 -6.96
C LYS A 3 9.26 8.15 -7.57
N PHE A 4 8.03 7.95 -7.12
CA PHE A 4 7.16 6.90 -7.63
C PHE A 4 5.77 7.45 -7.88
N ASP A 5 5.06 6.82 -8.82
CA ASP A 5 3.70 7.21 -9.15
C ASP A 5 2.70 6.42 -8.31
N LEU A 6 1.68 7.11 -7.80
CA LEU A 6 0.50 6.49 -7.21
C LEU A 6 -0.46 6.04 -8.32
N TYR A 7 -1.40 5.14 -8.02
CA TYR A 7 -2.42 4.77 -9.00
C TYR A 7 -3.27 6.00 -9.34
N PRO A 8 -3.52 6.25 -10.64
CA PRO A 8 -4.20 7.45 -11.05
C PRO A 8 -5.71 7.34 -10.76
N PRO A 9 -6.44 8.46 -10.66
CA PRO A 9 -7.84 8.49 -10.23
C PRO A 9 -8.77 7.56 -11.01
N GLU A 10 -8.49 7.28 -12.27
CA GLU A 10 -9.30 6.41 -13.13
C GLU A 10 -9.24 4.93 -12.71
N LEU A 11 -8.23 4.59 -11.91
CA LEU A 11 -8.04 3.28 -11.30
C LEU A 11 -8.51 3.25 -9.83
N LEU A 12 -8.98 4.37 -9.27
CA LEU A 12 -9.39 4.43 -7.87
C LEU A 12 -10.91 4.28 -7.74
N PRO A 13 -11.38 3.70 -6.64
CA PRO A 13 -12.80 3.72 -6.30
C PRO A 13 -13.32 5.14 -6.13
N ASP A 14 -14.59 5.36 -6.49
CA ASP A 14 -15.23 6.67 -6.39
C ASP A 14 -15.15 7.24 -4.96
N GLY A 15 -14.51 8.42 -4.86
CA GLY A 15 -14.35 9.17 -3.62
C GLY A 15 -13.19 8.72 -2.73
N PHE A 16 -12.41 7.71 -3.15
CA PHE A 16 -11.18 7.34 -2.45
C PHE A 16 -10.18 8.49 -2.48
N ARG A 17 -9.44 8.65 -1.38
CA ARG A 17 -8.39 9.66 -1.24
C ARG A 17 -7.20 9.03 -0.54
N TYR A 18 -6.02 9.23 -1.11
CA TYR A 18 -4.77 8.82 -0.47
C TYR A 18 -4.50 9.64 0.80
N PRO A 19 -3.81 9.06 1.80
CA PRO A 19 -3.24 9.82 2.90
C PRO A 19 -2.32 10.93 2.36
N PRO A 20 -2.43 12.19 2.84
CA PRO A 20 -1.59 13.29 2.36
C PRO A 20 -0.08 13.00 2.45
N GLU A 21 0.32 12.33 3.53
CA GLU A 21 1.73 11.98 3.77
C GLU A 21 2.30 11.05 2.69
N LEU A 22 1.50 10.09 2.19
CA LEU A 22 1.95 9.23 1.09
C LEU A 22 2.12 10.02 -0.22
N ILE A 23 1.24 11.01 -0.47
CA ILE A 23 1.33 11.88 -1.65
C ILE A 23 2.64 12.68 -1.60
N ASP A 24 2.97 13.23 -0.43
CA ASP A 24 4.20 14.00 -0.22
C ASP A 24 5.45 13.14 -0.43
N ILE A 25 5.46 11.92 0.12
CA ILE A 25 6.56 10.94 -0.04
C ILE A 25 6.75 10.58 -1.52
N ALA A 26 5.66 10.30 -2.24
CA ALA A 26 5.69 9.97 -3.67
C ALA A 26 6.29 11.12 -4.51
N ALA A 27 5.90 12.36 -4.20
CA ALA A 27 6.32 13.55 -4.93
C ALA A 27 7.76 13.99 -4.61
N SER A 28 8.19 13.84 -3.35
CA SER A 28 9.50 14.28 -2.89
C SER A 28 10.62 13.30 -3.29
N GLY A 29 10.33 12.00 -3.32
CA GLY A 29 11.36 10.95 -3.43
C GLY A 29 12.20 10.82 -2.16
N GLU A 30 11.75 11.43 -1.06
CA GLU A 30 12.40 11.29 0.24
C GLU A 30 12.46 9.81 0.63
N TYR A 31 13.60 9.41 1.17
CA TYR A 31 13.73 8.06 1.70
C TYR A 31 13.07 8.00 3.08
N VAL A 32 11.98 7.25 3.17
CA VAL A 32 11.30 6.98 4.44
C VAL A 32 11.60 5.54 4.86
N PRO A 33 12.23 5.32 6.04
CA PRO A 33 12.53 3.98 6.51
C PRO A 33 11.25 3.30 7.00
N VAL A 34 10.81 2.26 6.27
CA VAL A 34 9.64 1.43 6.60
C VAL A 34 10.05 -0.05 6.71
N GLY A 35 11.21 -0.32 7.33
CA GLY A 35 11.72 -1.68 7.52
C GLY A 35 11.96 -2.41 6.20
N GLN A 36 11.32 -3.58 6.04
CA GLN A 36 11.46 -4.44 4.85
C GLN A 36 10.55 -4.03 3.67
N TRP A 37 9.73 -2.99 3.86
CA TRP A 37 8.74 -2.57 2.89
C TRP A 37 9.33 -1.63 1.83
N TRP A 38 8.77 -1.74 0.63
CA TRP A 38 9.07 -0.88 -0.50
C TRP A 38 7.78 -0.27 -1.02
N PHE A 39 7.74 1.06 -1.15
CA PHE A 39 6.62 1.72 -1.81
C PHE A 39 6.53 1.28 -3.28
N ILE A 40 5.30 1.05 -3.71
CA ILE A 40 4.99 0.57 -5.04
C ILE A 40 4.87 1.78 -5.97
N ASP A 41 5.68 1.77 -7.03
CA ASP A 41 5.43 2.59 -8.22
C ASP A 41 4.34 1.92 -9.07
N ALA A 42 3.21 2.60 -9.26
CA ALA A 42 2.06 2.14 -10.04
C ALA A 42 2.42 1.83 -11.50
N ASN A 43 3.42 2.51 -12.06
CA ASN A 43 3.89 2.33 -13.43
C ASN A 43 4.96 1.23 -13.56
N SER A 44 5.42 0.67 -12.45
CA SER A 44 6.32 -0.48 -12.47
C SER A 44 5.58 -1.78 -12.82
N LYS A 45 6.34 -2.83 -13.22
CA LYS A 45 5.78 -4.18 -13.39
C LYS A 45 5.17 -4.70 -12.08
N ALA A 46 5.83 -4.41 -10.95
CA ALA A 46 5.37 -4.83 -9.63
C ALA A 46 4.06 -4.12 -9.24
N GLY A 47 3.92 -2.83 -9.55
CA GLY A 47 2.68 -2.09 -9.30
C GLY A 47 1.51 -2.63 -10.11
N ARG A 48 1.66 -2.76 -11.44
CA ARG A 48 0.60 -3.38 -12.26
C ARG A 48 0.21 -4.77 -11.78
N LEU A 49 1.18 -5.59 -11.37
CA LEU A 49 0.91 -6.91 -10.82
C LEU A 49 0.14 -6.84 -9.50
N ALA A 50 0.60 -6.05 -8.52
CA ALA A 50 -0.06 -5.87 -7.23
C ALA A 50 -1.51 -5.37 -7.41
N TYR A 51 -1.71 -4.41 -8.30
CA TYR A 51 -3.03 -3.90 -8.65
C TYR A 51 -3.92 -4.99 -9.25
N SER A 52 -3.40 -5.83 -10.15
CA SER A 52 -4.17 -6.96 -10.69
C SER A 52 -4.51 -8.01 -9.64
N MET A 53 -3.56 -8.36 -8.76
CA MET A 53 -3.73 -9.45 -7.78
C MET A 53 -4.78 -9.13 -6.71
N ARG A 54 -4.95 -7.85 -6.37
CA ARG A 54 -5.89 -7.42 -5.33
C ARG A 54 -7.33 -7.89 -5.57
N GLY A 55 -7.72 -8.13 -6.83
CA GLY A 55 -9.06 -8.58 -7.18
C GLY A 55 -9.39 -9.99 -6.66
N HIS A 56 -8.38 -10.81 -6.35
CA HIS A 56 -8.59 -12.17 -5.82
C HIS A 56 -9.06 -12.18 -4.36
N ASP A 57 -8.81 -11.10 -3.63
CA ASP A 57 -9.11 -10.99 -2.20
C ASP A 57 -10.57 -10.63 -1.92
N GLY A 58 -11.28 -10.07 -2.91
CA GLY A 58 -12.69 -9.70 -2.81
C GLY A 58 -12.96 -8.39 -2.08
N ARG A 59 -11.98 -7.83 -1.34
CA ARG A 59 -12.03 -6.47 -0.81
C ARG A 59 -11.61 -5.45 -1.88
N ASN A 60 -12.08 -4.22 -1.76
CA ASN A 60 -11.72 -3.13 -2.66
C ASN A 60 -10.37 -2.52 -2.26
N LEU A 61 -9.29 -3.28 -2.38
CA LEU A 61 -7.97 -2.88 -1.91
C LEU A 61 -7.28 -1.89 -2.86
N ILE A 62 -6.39 -1.04 -2.34
CA ILE A 62 -5.50 -0.17 -3.12
C ILE A 62 -4.06 -0.40 -2.66
N PRO A 63 -3.22 -1.15 -3.40
CA PRO A 63 -1.84 -1.43 -3.02
C PRO A 63 -1.01 -0.16 -2.87
N PHE A 64 -0.06 -0.12 -1.95
CA PHE A 64 0.88 0.99 -1.86
C PHE A 64 2.30 0.58 -1.42
N ALA A 65 2.47 -0.58 -0.76
CA ALA A 65 3.79 -1.10 -0.43
C ALA A 65 3.85 -2.63 -0.55
N LYS A 66 5.04 -3.18 -0.77
CA LYS A 66 5.31 -4.62 -0.85
C LYS A 66 6.57 -5.01 -0.08
N VAL A 67 6.66 -6.28 0.31
CA VAL A 67 7.92 -6.90 0.76
C VAL A 67 8.50 -7.79 -0.33
N ASP A 68 9.84 -7.85 -0.38
CA ASP A 68 10.61 -8.74 -1.27
C ASP A 68 11.31 -9.86 -0.48
N ASP A 69 10.64 -10.40 0.54
CA ASP A 69 11.18 -11.42 1.44
C ASP A 69 10.73 -12.86 1.09
N GLY A 70 10.07 -13.02 -0.06
CA GLY A 70 9.52 -14.29 -0.52
C GLY A 70 8.08 -14.58 -0.06
N ARG A 71 7.52 -13.85 0.91
CA ARG A 71 6.10 -13.96 1.28
C ARG A 71 5.18 -13.27 0.28
N GLY A 72 5.68 -12.20 -0.34
CA GLY A 72 4.93 -11.42 -1.33
C GLY A 72 3.75 -10.66 -0.74
N ASP A 73 3.77 -10.39 0.57
CA ASP A 73 2.73 -9.62 1.25
C ASP A 73 2.69 -8.19 0.67
N VAL A 74 1.47 -7.67 0.48
CA VAL A 74 1.23 -6.33 -0.05
C VAL A 74 0.41 -5.54 0.98
N ALA A 75 0.88 -4.36 1.35
CA ALA A 75 0.11 -3.41 2.14
C ALA A 75 -0.81 -2.62 1.21
N CYS A 76 -2.10 -2.60 1.55
CA CYS A 76 -3.14 -1.96 0.77
C CYS A 76 -3.94 -0.99 1.65
N PHE A 77 -4.50 0.06 1.06
CA PHE A 77 -5.58 0.81 1.69
C PHE A 77 -6.93 0.13 1.46
N ASP A 78 -7.87 0.32 2.39
CA ASP A 78 -9.29 0.10 2.10
C ASP A 78 -9.79 1.16 1.13
N GLY A 79 -9.96 0.77 -0.13
CA GLY A 79 -10.47 1.62 -1.20
C GLY A 79 -11.94 1.97 -1.06
N SER A 80 -12.67 1.35 -0.14
CA SER A 80 -14.05 1.75 0.19
C SER A 80 -14.10 2.97 1.11
N ASP A 81 -12.97 3.30 1.73
CA ASP A 81 -12.84 4.45 2.62
C ASP A 81 -12.72 5.76 1.82
N ARG A 82 -13.52 6.76 2.22
CA ARG A 82 -13.60 8.08 1.60
C ARG A 82 -13.12 9.21 2.51
N SER A 83 -12.63 8.89 3.71
CA SER A 83 -12.21 9.85 4.74
C SER A 83 -10.94 10.62 4.37
N GLY A 84 -10.07 10.02 3.55
CA GLY A 84 -8.70 10.49 3.31
C GLY A 84 -7.68 10.02 4.37
N ASP A 85 -8.12 9.19 5.31
CA ASP A 85 -7.27 8.47 6.27
C ASP A 85 -7.63 6.97 6.29
N PRO A 86 -7.50 6.28 5.14
CA PRO A 86 -7.98 4.91 5.00
C PRO A 86 -7.23 3.92 5.89
N VAL A 87 -7.97 2.93 6.39
CA VAL A 87 -7.42 1.74 7.04
C VAL A 87 -6.41 1.05 6.13
N VAL A 88 -5.30 0.56 6.71
CA VAL A 88 -4.34 -0.29 6.00
C VAL A 88 -4.69 -1.75 6.25
N LEU A 89 -4.79 -2.52 5.17
CA LEU A 89 -5.15 -3.92 5.12
C LEU A 89 -4.05 -4.71 4.41
N MET A 90 -3.65 -5.84 4.99
CA MET A 90 -2.69 -6.72 4.35
C MET A 90 -3.37 -7.64 3.34
N LEU A 91 -2.82 -7.67 2.12
CA LEU A 91 -3.06 -8.72 1.13
C LEU A 91 -1.96 -9.76 1.31
N VAL A 92 -2.32 -10.88 1.94
CA VAL A 92 -1.44 -12.01 2.22
C VAL A 92 -1.73 -13.12 1.21
N LEU A 93 -0.70 -13.62 0.53
CA LEU A 93 -0.84 -14.56 -0.60
C LEU A 93 -0.36 -15.98 -0.30
N ASP A 94 0.12 -16.26 0.92
CA ASP A 94 0.81 -17.51 1.28
C ASP A 94 -0.11 -18.58 1.93
N GLU A 95 -1.44 -18.48 1.72
CA GLU A 95 -2.47 -19.37 2.30
C GLU A 95 -2.44 -19.52 3.83
N SER A 96 -1.61 -18.76 4.54
CA SER A 96 -1.38 -18.97 5.96
C SER A 96 -2.54 -18.49 6.85
N GLY A 97 -3.57 -17.87 6.27
CA GLY A 97 -4.69 -17.25 6.98
C GLY A 97 -4.31 -16.03 7.82
N ARG A 98 -3.09 -15.48 7.64
CA ARG A 98 -2.63 -14.28 8.34
C ARG A 98 -3.47 -13.09 7.90
N SER A 99 -3.94 -12.31 8.86
CA SER A 99 -4.68 -11.08 8.61
C SER A 99 -4.23 -10.03 9.61
N TYR A 100 -3.79 -8.89 9.09
CA TYR A 100 -3.35 -7.75 9.87
C TYR A 100 -3.94 -6.49 9.28
N SER A 101 -4.18 -5.51 10.15
CA SER A 101 -4.65 -4.19 9.76
C SER A 101 -4.11 -3.14 10.70
N TYR A 102 -4.01 -1.92 10.20
CA TYR A 102 -3.60 -0.73 10.95
C TYR A 102 -4.67 0.33 10.75
N ARG A 103 -4.94 1.17 11.77
CA ARG A 103 -6.05 2.13 11.67
C ARG A 103 -5.85 3.12 10.53
N ASN A 104 -4.60 3.41 10.17
CA ASN A 104 -4.23 4.25 9.05
C ASN A 104 -2.76 4.09 8.64
N PHE A 105 -2.35 4.89 7.65
CA PHE A 105 -0.99 4.93 7.13
C PHE A 105 0.06 5.27 8.18
N GLN A 106 -0.21 6.21 9.09
CA GLN A 106 0.74 6.61 10.13
C GLN A 106 1.01 5.48 11.13
N GLU A 107 -0.02 4.72 11.49
CA GLU A 107 0.17 3.56 12.35
C GLU A 107 0.98 2.47 11.65
N TRP A 108 0.70 2.21 10.38
CA TRP A 108 1.49 1.28 9.58
C TRP A 108 2.97 1.71 9.52
N MET A 109 3.25 2.99 9.21
CA MET A 109 4.62 3.49 9.18
C MET A 109 5.33 3.35 10.53
N LYS A 110 4.65 3.69 11.64
CA LYS A 110 5.24 3.54 12.99
C LYS A 110 5.55 2.09 13.33
N ALA A 111 4.65 1.17 13.01
CA ALA A 111 4.86 -0.24 13.28
C ALA A 111 6.01 -0.82 12.46
N GLU A 112 6.05 -0.52 11.16
CA GLU A 112 7.04 -1.10 10.26
C GLU A 112 8.41 -0.42 10.32
N ALA A 113 8.49 0.85 10.71
CA ALA A 113 9.77 1.52 10.96
C ALA A 113 10.54 0.93 12.15
N VAL A 114 9.84 0.44 13.18
CA VAL A 114 10.44 -0.09 14.41
C VAL A 114 10.89 -1.55 14.26
N ASN A 115 10.31 -2.29 13.32
CA ASN A 115 10.65 -3.69 13.04
C ASN A 115 11.85 -3.85 12.07
N SER A 116 12.67 -2.80 11.91
CA SER A 116 13.85 -2.72 11.03
C SER A 116 15.10 -3.35 11.62
#